data_AF-A0A933UKN1-F1
#
_entry.id   AF-A0A933UKN1-F1
#
_cell.length_a   1.000
_cell.length_b   1.000
_cell.length_c   1.000
_cell.angle_alpha   90.00
_cell.angle_beta   90.00
_cell.angle_gamma   90.00
#
_symmetry.space_group_name_H-M   'P 1'
#
loop_
_entity.id
_entity.type
_entity.pdbx_description
1 polymer ?
#
loop_
_entity_poly.entity_id
_entity_poly.type
_entity_poly.pdbx_seq_one_letter_code
_entity_poly.pdbx_strand_id
1 'polypeptide(L)'
;MSNAQVGPDNLRPIFMNWAEGSGHIESLVHLTHEGYTSLCRDKEVLRLLKVEDFRQHRADKIAAMAKTEIDAGYPIVHSSMLMVLWSLLETFIEDLVVASIVANPASVGADAFRRVRVPAATLLESPDDAAKTLLSEWRRELKSPLEQGVTRFEPLLELAGLSGPVPARVRKAIFDAQQVRNVWAHRAGNADQRFIDKCPGFGLAVGDRVALAMDEFGRLMHGMHMYVTLIHCRYQARRGVTPELAHCEGFDGVLEGLDFTIGAAQSP
;
A
#
# COMPACT_ATOMS: atom_id res chain seq x y z
N MET A 1 3.41 -35.08 -9.13
CA MET A 1 3.42 -33.62 -8.89
C MET A 1 3.96 -32.96 -10.15
N SER A 2 3.06 -32.40 -10.96
CA SER A 2 3.41 -31.78 -12.24
C SER A 2 4.18 -30.49 -11.95
N ASN A 3 5.38 -30.36 -12.51
CA ASN A 3 6.07 -29.07 -12.60
C ASN A 3 5.20 -28.17 -13.49
N ALA A 4 4.34 -27.37 -12.86
CA ALA A 4 3.68 -26.27 -13.53
C ALA A 4 4.79 -25.38 -14.10
N GLN A 5 4.98 -25.44 -15.42
CA GLN A 5 5.85 -24.53 -16.13
C GLN A 5 5.44 -23.11 -15.73
N VAL A 6 6.36 -22.42 -15.07
CA VAL A 6 6.23 -21.00 -14.76
C VAL A 6 6.24 -20.28 -16.10
N GLY A 7 5.05 -20.07 -16.65
CA GLY A 7 4.89 -19.28 -17.86
C GLY A 7 5.40 -17.85 -17.62
N PRO A 8 5.79 -17.13 -18.69
CA PRO A 8 6.32 -15.78 -18.59
C PRO A 8 5.37 -14.82 -17.83
N ASP A 9 4.05 -15.08 -17.83
CA ASP A 9 3.03 -14.27 -17.14
C ASP A 9 2.78 -14.65 -15.66
N ASN A 10 3.72 -15.32 -14.99
CA ASN A 10 3.52 -15.73 -13.60
C ASN A 10 3.72 -14.56 -12.62
N LEU A 11 2.67 -13.77 -12.41
CA LEU A 11 2.64 -12.66 -11.45
C LEU A 11 2.42 -13.13 -10.00
N ARG A 12 2.28 -14.43 -9.76
CA ARG A 12 2.04 -14.99 -8.42
C ARG A 12 3.06 -14.55 -7.37
N PRO A 13 4.39 -14.52 -7.64
CA PRO A 13 5.36 -14.07 -6.64
C PRO A 13 5.08 -12.64 -6.15
N ILE A 14 4.58 -11.76 -7.01
CA ILE A 14 4.31 -10.35 -6.68
C ILE A 14 3.12 -10.24 -5.72
N PHE A 15 2.04 -11.00 -5.97
CA PHE A 15 0.91 -11.10 -5.04
C PHE A 15 1.29 -11.74 -3.71
N MET A 16 2.17 -12.75 -3.73
CA MET A 16 2.67 -13.38 -2.50
C MET A 16 3.54 -12.41 -1.69
N ASN A 17 4.42 -11.65 -2.35
CA ASN A 17 5.23 -10.62 -1.69
C ASN A 17 4.36 -9.57 -1.00
N TRP A 18 3.24 -9.16 -1.64
CA TRP A 18 2.26 -8.28 -0.99
C TRP A 18 1.62 -8.96 0.23
N ALA A 19 1.12 -10.19 0.08
CA ALA A 19 0.44 -10.90 1.17
C ALA A 19 1.36 -11.13 2.38
N GLU A 20 2.60 -11.58 2.13
CA GLU A 20 3.61 -11.76 3.18
C GLU A 20 4.03 -10.42 3.79
N GLY A 21 4.34 -9.42 2.97
CA GLY A 21 4.77 -8.11 3.44
C GLY A 21 3.71 -7.41 4.29
N SER A 22 2.46 -7.42 3.84
CA SER A 22 1.34 -6.82 4.57
C SER A 22 1.00 -7.59 5.85
N GLY A 23 0.99 -8.92 5.82
CA GLY A 23 0.80 -9.75 7.00
C GLY A 23 1.90 -9.59 8.05
N HIS A 24 3.16 -9.39 7.62
CA HIS A 24 4.25 -9.03 8.53
C HIS A 24 4.04 -7.66 9.20
N ILE A 25 3.52 -6.67 8.46
CA ILE A 25 3.24 -5.35 9.03
C ILE A 25 2.11 -5.44 10.06
N GLU A 26 1.04 -6.19 9.78
CA GLU A 26 -0.03 -6.46 10.75
C GLU A 26 0.51 -7.14 12.01
N SER A 27 1.32 -8.18 11.84
CA SER A 27 1.99 -8.86 12.97
C SER A 27 2.87 -7.89 13.78
N LEU A 28 3.57 -6.97 13.10
CA LEU A 28 4.41 -5.97 13.73
C LEU A 28 3.59 -4.94 14.53
N VAL A 29 2.38 -4.57 14.08
CA VAL A 29 1.46 -3.73 14.87
C VAL A 29 1.16 -4.41 16.21
N HIS A 30 0.75 -5.68 16.18
CA HIS A 30 0.42 -6.44 17.39
C HIS A 30 1.62 -6.59 18.34
N LEU A 31 2.78 -7.01 17.81
CA LEU A 31 4.01 -7.10 18.60
C LEU A 31 4.43 -5.76 19.19
N THR A 32 4.20 -4.67 18.46
CA THR A 32 4.48 -3.32 18.97
C THR A 32 3.54 -2.95 20.10
N HIS A 33 2.23 -3.18 19.97
CA HIS A 33 1.25 -2.97 21.05
C HIS A 33 1.64 -3.74 22.34
N GLU A 34 2.03 -5.01 22.18
CA GLU A 34 2.51 -5.85 23.29
C GLU A 34 3.81 -5.30 23.89
N GLY A 35 4.77 -4.88 23.06
CA GLY A 35 6.03 -4.28 23.49
C GLY A 35 5.82 -3.02 24.32
N TYR A 36 4.97 -2.09 23.86
CA TYR A 36 4.59 -0.90 24.61
C TYR A 36 3.99 -1.25 25.98
N THR A 37 3.11 -2.25 26.01
CA THR A 37 2.50 -2.73 27.26
C THR A 37 3.55 -3.34 28.20
N SER A 38 4.49 -4.11 27.67
CA SER A 38 5.60 -4.70 28.44
C SER A 38 6.48 -3.62 29.07
N LEU A 39 6.82 -2.56 28.32
CA LEU A 39 7.64 -1.46 28.84
C LEU A 39 7.01 -0.75 30.05
N CYS A 40 5.67 -0.65 30.08
CA CYS A 40 4.97 -0.13 31.25
C CYS A 40 5.05 -1.08 32.46
N ARG A 41 5.09 -2.40 32.23
CA ARG A 41 5.21 -3.42 33.30
C ARG A 41 6.63 -3.54 33.83
N ASP A 42 7.65 -3.45 32.98
CA ASP A 42 9.06 -3.60 33.35
C ASP A 42 9.49 -2.59 34.43
N LYS A 43 8.95 -1.37 34.36
CA LYS A 43 9.12 -0.35 35.41
C LYS A 43 8.69 -0.87 36.78
N GLU A 44 7.56 -1.56 36.86
CA GLU A 44 7.03 -2.08 38.11
C GLU A 44 7.86 -3.28 38.60
N VAL A 45 8.31 -4.13 37.69
CA VAL A 45 9.21 -5.25 38.03
C VAL A 45 10.51 -4.73 38.65
N LEU A 46 11.17 -3.74 38.03
CA LEU A 46 12.40 -3.16 38.57
C LEU A 46 12.19 -2.49 39.94
N ARG A 47 11.05 -1.83 40.13
CA ARG A 47 10.64 -1.26 41.42
C ARG A 47 10.50 -2.33 42.50
N LEU A 48 9.83 -3.45 42.19
CA LEU A 48 9.66 -4.57 43.11
C LEU A 48 10.99 -5.25 43.46
N LEU A 49 11.91 -5.32 42.50
CA LEU A 49 13.27 -5.84 42.70
C LEU A 49 14.19 -4.85 43.43
N LYS A 50 13.71 -3.65 43.78
CA LYS A 50 14.47 -2.59 44.47
C LYS A 50 15.77 -2.23 43.73
N VAL A 51 15.72 -2.22 42.40
CA VAL A 51 16.83 -1.74 41.58
C VAL A 51 16.80 -0.21 41.61
N GLU A 52 17.67 0.41 42.41
CA GLU A 52 17.70 1.87 42.60
C GLU A 52 18.89 2.53 41.86
N ASP A 53 19.02 2.26 40.56
CA ASP A 53 20.10 2.80 39.73
C ASP A 53 19.60 3.48 38.44
N PHE A 54 20.53 3.80 37.54
CA PHE A 54 20.24 4.40 36.24
C PHE A 54 19.22 3.62 35.39
N ARG A 55 19.06 2.31 35.64
CA ARG A 55 18.11 1.45 34.93
C ARG A 55 16.68 1.79 35.32
N GLN A 56 16.42 2.08 36.60
CA GLN A 56 15.09 2.50 37.07
C GLN A 56 14.70 3.83 36.44
N HIS A 57 15.59 4.83 36.46
CA HIS A 57 15.32 6.12 35.85
C HIS A 57 15.05 6.01 34.33
N ARG A 58 15.83 5.19 33.63
CA ARG A 58 15.59 4.90 32.20
C ARG A 58 14.25 4.19 31.98
N ALA A 59 13.92 3.19 32.80
CA ALA A 59 12.66 2.47 32.72
C ALA A 59 11.46 3.40 32.99
N ASP A 60 11.57 4.31 33.95
CA ASP A 60 10.55 5.32 34.24
C ASP A 60 10.29 6.22 33.03
N LYS A 61 11.35 6.71 32.39
CA LYS A 61 11.23 7.57 31.21
C LYS A 61 10.61 6.82 30.02
N ILE A 62 11.06 5.60 29.76
CA ILE A 62 10.54 4.78 28.65
C ILE A 62 9.09 4.39 28.91
N ALA A 63 8.74 3.96 30.12
CA ALA A 63 7.36 3.63 30.49
C ALA A 63 6.42 4.84 30.38
N ALA A 64 6.90 6.06 30.72
CA ALA A 64 6.13 7.27 30.54
C ALA A 64 5.86 7.57 29.06
N MET A 65 6.87 7.46 28.19
CA MET A 65 6.70 7.60 26.74
C MET A 65 5.75 6.54 26.19
N ALA A 66 5.89 5.29 26.63
CA ALA A 66 5.03 4.19 26.21
C ALA A 66 3.58 4.42 26.62
N LYS A 67 3.35 4.87 27.86
CA LYS A 67 2.02 5.18 28.38
C LYS A 67 1.35 6.30 27.58
N THR A 68 2.08 7.36 27.22
CA THR A 68 1.53 8.44 26.37
C THR A 68 1.02 7.90 25.04
N GLU A 69 1.77 6.99 24.40
CA GLU A 69 1.38 6.38 23.13
C GLU A 69 0.16 5.45 23.30
N ILE A 70 0.13 4.63 24.36
CA ILE A 70 -0.99 3.74 24.69
C ILE A 70 -2.26 4.55 24.95
N ASP A 71 -2.18 5.55 25.83
CA ASP A 71 -3.33 6.36 26.23
C ASP A 71 -3.90 7.17 25.03
N ALA A 72 -3.06 7.48 24.03
CA ALA A 72 -3.47 8.12 22.79
C ALA A 72 -3.96 7.15 21.70
N GLY A 73 -3.96 5.84 21.95
CA GLY A 73 -4.42 4.83 20.99
C GLY A 73 -3.41 4.47 19.90
N TYR A 74 -2.12 4.53 20.21
CA TYR A 74 -0.99 4.17 19.32
C TYR A 74 -0.88 4.97 17.99
N PRO A 75 -1.02 6.30 18.01
CA PRO A 75 -1.07 7.10 16.79
C PRO A 75 0.24 7.08 15.98
N ILE A 76 1.41 7.01 16.62
CA ILE A 76 2.70 6.91 15.94
C ILE A 76 2.83 5.54 15.29
N VAL A 77 2.51 4.47 16.04
CA VAL A 77 2.58 3.10 15.51
C VAL A 77 1.73 2.96 14.26
N HIS A 78 0.43 3.29 14.35
CA HIS A 78 -0.50 3.14 13.23
C HIS A 78 -0.10 3.98 12.02
N SER A 79 0.37 5.21 12.23
CA SER A 79 0.78 6.08 11.13
C SER A 79 2.08 5.61 10.47
N SER A 80 3.05 5.14 11.27
CA SER A 80 4.27 4.52 10.74
C SER A 80 3.96 3.26 9.94
N MET A 81 3.05 2.40 10.41
CA MET A 81 2.69 1.19 9.68
C MET A 81 1.91 1.50 8.41
N LEU A 82 1.05 2.52 8.41
CA LEU A 82 0.39 3.00 7.18
C LEU A 82 1.41 3.51 6.16
N MET A 83 2.46 4.22 6.58
CA MET A 83 3.55 4.68 5.71
C MET A 83 4.27 3.49 5.06
N VAL A 84 4.55 2.43 5.81
CA VAL A 84 5.19 1.21 5.30
C VAL A 84 4.26 0.47 4.34
N LEU A 85 2.97 0.28 4.68
CA LEU A 85 1.96 -0.34 3.80
C LEU A 85 1.80 0.43 2.50
N TRP A 86 1.77 1.75 2.55
CA TRP A 86 1.71 2.58 1.35
C TRP A 86 2.92 2.34 0.44
N SER A 87 4.11 2.26 1.04
CA SER A 87 5.36 2.03 0.29
C SER A 87 5.35 0.63 -0.34
N LEU A 88 4.86 -0.37 0.39
CA LEU A 88 4.66 -1.73 -0.12
C LEU A 88 3.67 -1.75 -1.28
N LEU A 89 2.61 -0.92 -1.24
CA LEU A 89 1.60 -0.85 -2.30
C LEU A 89 2.18 -0.24 -3.57
N GLU A 90 2.98 0.84 -3.43
CA GLU A 90 3.69 1.44 -4.55
C GLU A 90 4.64 0.42 -5.20
N THR A 91 5.45 -0.28 -4.41
CA THR A 91 6.34 -1.34 -4.90
C THR A 91 5.58 -2.48 -5.57
N PHE A 92 4.49 -2.96 -4.96
CA PHE A 92 3.64 -4.01 -5.54
C PHE A 92 3.15 -3.63 -6.95
N ILE A 93 2.65 -2.41 -7.12
CA ILE A 93 2.13 -1.94 -8.42
C ILE A 93 3.26 -1.78 -9.44
N GLU A 94 4.41 -1.24 -9.02
CA GLU A 94 5.56 -1.05 -9.90
C GLU A 94 6.12 -2.40 -10.38
N ASP A 95 6.33 -3.35 -9.47
CA ASP A 95 6.80 -4.70 -9.78
C ASP A 95 5.81 -5.44 -10.69
N LEU A 96 4.51 -5.31 -10.44
CA LEU A 96 3.45 -5.91 -11.25
C LEU A 96 3.50 -5.42 -12.70
N VAL A 97 3.67 -4.11 -12.90
CA VAL A 97 3.75 -3.51 -14.23
C VAL A 97 5.04 -3.89 -14.93
N VAL A 98 6.17 -3.86 -14.24
CA VAL A 98 7.47 -4.30 -14.78
C VAL A 98 7.39 -5.75 -15.25
N ALA A 99 6.92 -6.66 -14.40
CA ALA A 99 6.79 -8.07 -14.74
C ALA A 99 5.81 -8.29 -15.91
N SER A 100 4.74 -7.51 -15.99
CA SER A 100 3.79 -7.58 -17.12
C SER A 100 4.43 -7.13 -18.45
N ILE A 101 5.27 -6.09 -18.42
CA ILE A 101 6.01 -5.61 -19.59
C ILE A 101 7.03 -6.66 -20.04
N VAL A 102 7.79 -7.23 -19.10
CA VAL A 102 8.79 -8.28 -19.38
C VAL A 102 8.13 -9.53 -19.96
N ALA A 103 6.97 -9.93 -19.42
CA ALA A 103 6.24 -11.11 -19.85
C ALA A 103 5.61 -10.94 -21.24
N ASN A 104 5.16 -9.72 -21.57
CA ASN A 104 4.58 -9.40 -22.87
C ASN A 104 5.19 -8.11 -23.47
N PRO A 105 6.40 -8.17 -24.04
CA PRO A 105 7.05 -7.00 -24.62
C PRO A 105 6.27 -6.39 -25.80
N ALA A 106 5.42 -7.17 -26.48
CA ALA A 106 4.58 -6.66 -27.56
C ALA A 106 3.54 -5.64 -27.08
N SER A 107 3.15 -5.69 -25.79
CA SER A 107 2.28 -4.67 -25.19
C SER A 107 2.90 -3.26 -25.20
N VAL A 108 4.24 -3.17 -25.25
CA VAL A 108 4.97 -1.90 -25.38
C VAL A 108 4.78 -1.26 -26.77
N GLY A 109 4.34 -2.02 -27.78
CA GLY A 109 4.02 -1.48 -29.10
C GLY A 109 2.66 -0.79 -29.18
N ALA A 110 1.83 -0.88 -28.12
CA ALA A 110 0.51 -0.28 -28.08
C ALA A 110 0.58 1.26 -28.07
N ASP A 111 -0.51 1.91 -28.49
CA ASP A 111 -0.60 3.37 -28.60
C ASP A 111 -0.21 4.12 -27.32
N ALA A 112 -0.39 3.49 -26.14
CA ALA A 112 0.00 4.03 -24.85
C ALA A 112 1.49 4.43 -24.80
N PHE A 113 2.39 3.59 -25.32
CA PHE A 113 3.84 3.83 -25.21
C PHE A 113 4.44 4.60 -26.38
N ARG A 114 3.70 4.81 -27.47
CA ARG A 114 4.21 5.49 -28.67
C ARG A 114 4.78 6.88 -28.42
N ARG A 115 4.33 7.55 -27.34
CA ARG A 115 4.77 8.91 -26.98
C ARG A 115 5.92 8.94 -25.99
N VAL A 116 6.26 7.80 -25.37
CA VAL A 116 7.28 7.73 -24.33
C VAL A 116 8.66 7.77 -24.97
N ARG A 117 9.45 8.78 -24.59
CA ARG A 117 10.83 8.91 -25.05
C ARG A 117 11.75 8.23 -24.04
N VAL A 118 12.39 7.14 -24.45
CA VAL A 118 13.41 6.45 -23.63
C VAL A 118 14.81 6.75 -24.15
N PRO A 119 15.84 6.80 -23.27
CA PRO A 119 17.23 6.89 -23.70
C PRO A 119 17.63 5.72 -24.60
N ALA A 120 18.47 5.97 -25.61
CA ALA A 120 18.95 4.90 -26.50
C ALA A 120 19.74 3.81 -25.74
N ALA A 121 20.37 4.18 -24.62
CA ALA A 121 21.07 3.24 -23.74
C ALA A 121 20.13 2.14 -23.17
N THR A 122 18.84 2.41 -23.04
CA THR A 122 17.82 1.45 -22.59
C THR A 122 17.72 0.23 -23.51
N LEU A 123 18.10 0.35 -24.78
CA LEU A 123 18.16 -0.77 -25.72
C LEU A 123 19.29 -1.77 -25.41
N LEU A 124 20.23 -1.40 -24.53
CA LEU A 124 21.36 -2.23 -24.09
C LEU A 124 21.15 -2.81 -22.67
N GLU A 125 20.07 -2.41 -21.99
CA GLU A 125 19.74 -2.85 -20.64
C GLU A 125 19.20 -4.28 -20.63
N SER A 126 19.19 -4.91 -19.44
CA SER A 126 18.45 -6.15 -19.24
C SER A 126 16.94 -5.92 -19.45
N PRO A 127 16.13 -6.95 -19.77
CA PRO A 127 14.68 -6.77 -19.94
C PRO A 127 14.02 -6.12 -18.72
N ASP A 128 14.41 -6.50 -17.51
CA ASP A 128 13.92 -5.93 -16.26
C ASP A 128 14.31 -4.46 -16.09
N ASP A 129 15.57 -4.12 -16.35
CA ASP A 129 16.05 -2.74 -16.23
C ASP A 129 15.41 -1.84 -17.29
N ALA A 130 15.29 -2.34 -18.52
CA ALA A 130 14.62 -1.63 -19.61
C ALA A 130 13.15 -1.35 -19.29
N ALA A 131 12.44 -2.32 -18.70
CA ALA A 131 11.05 -2.17 -18.26
C ALA A 131 10.93 -1.14 -17.11
N LYS A 132 11.85 -1.14 -16.14
CA LYS A 132 11.90 -0.13 -15.08
C LYS A 132 12.17 1.27 -15.62
N THR A 133 13.10 1.40 -16.57
CA THR A 133 13.39 2.67 -17.24
C THR A 133 12.18 3.17 -18.00
N LEU A 134 11.51 2.31 -18.76
CA LEU A 134 10.27 2.65 -19.47
C LEU A 134 9.16 3.10 -18.53
N LEU A 135 8.95 2.39 -17.41
CA LEU A 135 7.96 2.76 -16.39
C LEU A 135 8.27 4.12 -15.76
N SER A 136 9.54 4.39 -15.46
CA SER A 136 10.00 5.68 -14.92
C SER A 136 9.72 6.83 -15.88
N GLU A 137 10.01 6.63 -17.16
CA GLU A 137 9.74 7.61 -18.22
C GLU A 137 8.23 7.83 -18.41
N TRP A 138 7.43 6.77 -18.38
CA TRP A 138 5.96 6.88 -18.42
C TRP A 138 5.41 7.69 -17.25
N ARG A 139 5.87 7.42 -16.02
CA ARG A 139 5.48 8.20 -14.84
C ARG A 139 5.84 9.67 -14.97
N ARG A 140 6.90 10.00 -15.72
CA ARG A 140 7.29 11.39 -15.99
C ARG A 140 6.33 12.07 -16.96
N GLU A 141 5.86 11.35 -17.97
CA GLU A 141 4.86 11.84 -18.92
C GLU A 141 3.48 11.99 -18.27
N LEU A 142 3.12 11.08 -17.36
CA LEU A 142 1.90 11.14 -16.56
C LEU A 142 1.86 12.30 -15.55
N LYS A 143 2.87 13.17 -15.48
CA LYS A 143 2.94 14.30 -14.52
C LYS A 143 1.84 15.35 -14.77
N SER A 144 0.60 14.97 -14.47
CA SER A 144 -0.47 15.86 -14.09
C SER A 144 -0.37 16.08 -12.57
N PRO A 145 -0.28 17.32 -12.08
CA PRO A 145 -0.19 17.63 -10.65
C PRO A 145 -1.45 17.26 -9.83
N LEU A 146 -2.42 16.55 -10.43
CA LEU A 146 -3.75 16.28 -9.90
C LEU A 146 -3.98 14.81 -9.51
N GLU A 147 -3.09 13.87 -9.85
CA GLU A 147 -3.35 12.45 -9.61
C GLU A 147 -3.28 12.07 -8.12
N GLN A 148 -4.38 11.52 -7.59
CA GLN A 148 -4.55 11.21 -6.17
C GLN A 148 -5.28 9.87 -5.98
N GLY A 149 -4.90 9.15 -4.93
CA GLY A 149 -5.37 7.81 -4.64
C GLY A 149 -5.16 6.87 -5.84
N VAL A 150 -6.20 6.12 -6.20
CA VAL A 150 -6.16 5.13 -7.30
C VAL A 150 -5.93 5.76 -8.66
N THR A 151 -6.22 7.05 -8.86
CA THR A 151 -6.03 7.67 -10.19
C THR A 151 -4.57 7.78 -10.58
N ARG A 152 -3.64 7.65 -9.62
CA ARG A 152 -2.20 7.54 -9.88
C ARG A 152 -1.77 6.14 -10.31
N PHE A 153 -2.53 5.12 -9.89
CA PHE A 153 -2.15 3.72 -10.06
C PHE A 153 -2.82 3.09 -11.28
N GLU A 154 -4.10 3.39 -11.52
CA GLU A 154 -4.84 2.83 -12.65
C GLU A 154 -4.18 3.11 -14.02
N PRO A 155 -3.60 4.30 -14.31
CA PRO A 155 -2.84 4.52 -15.54
C PRO A 155 -1.57 3.68 -15.68
N LEU A 156 -0.98 3.23 -14.55
CA LEU A 156 0.15 2.29 -14.57
C LEU A 156 -0.34 0.87 -14.83
N LEU A 157 -1.43 0.48 -14.17
CA LEU A 157 -2.07 -0.82 -14.35
C LEU A 157 -2.63 -0.99 -15.77
N GLU A 158 -2.97 0.09 -16.46
CA GLU A 158 -3.40 0.07 -17.85
C GLU A 158 -2.31 -0.49 -18.77
N LEU A 159 -1.04 -0.20 -18.49
CA LEU A 159 0.10 -0.77 -19.21
C LEU A 159 0.17 -2.29 -19.07
N ALA A 160 -0.27 -2.80 -17.92
CA ALA A 160 -0.38 -4.23 -17.65
C ALA A 160 -1.72 -4.81 -18.11
N GLY A 161 -2.65 -4.03 -18.67
CA GLY A 161 -4.00 -4.49 -18.99
C GLY A 161 -4.79 -4.93 -17.74
N LEU A 162 -4.50 -4.32 -16.59
CA LEU A 162 -5.11 -4.61 -15.29
C LEU A 162 -5.84 -3.39 -14.70
N SER A 163 -5.99 -2.31 -15.47
CA SER A 163 -6.80 -1.16 -15.07
C SER A 163 -8.29 -1.44 -15.18
N GLY A 164 -9.11 -0.65 -14.50
CA GLY A 164 -10.55 -0.77 -14.58
C GLY A 164 -11.32 0.00 -13.52
N PRO A 165 -12.65 -0.20 -13.42
CA PRO A 165 -13.46 0.44 -12.41
C PRO A 165 -13.03 0.00 -11.00
N VAL A 166 -12.87 0.99 -10.11
CA VAL A 166 -12.60 0.77 -8.68
C VAL A 166 -13.83 1.17 -7.86
N PRO A 167 -14.37 0.29 -7.00
CA PRO A 167 -15.47 0.61 -6.11
C PRO A 167 -15.21 1.86 -5.27
N ALA A 168 -16.25 2.66 -5.04
CA ALA A 168 -16.13 3.95 -4.37
C ALA A 168 -15.51 3.85 -2.96
N ARG A 169 -15.85 2.80 -2.19
CA ARG A 169 -15.29 2.57 -0.85
C ARG A 169 -13.79 2.31 -0.88
N VAL A 170 -13.33 1.43 -1.78
CA VAL A 170 -11.91 1.13 -1.98
C VAL A 170 -11.16 2.37 -2.45
N ARG A 171 -11.71 3.06 -3.46
CA ARG A 171 -11.17 4.33 -3.98
C ARG A 171 -10.97 5.37 -2.89
N LYS A 172 -11.97 5.55 -2.01
CA LYS A 172 -11.90 6.48 -0.89
C LYS A 172 -10.81 6.07 0.11
N ALA A 173 -10.73 4.79 0.47
CA ALA A 173 -9.71 4.32 1.42
C ALA A 173 -8.29 4.55 0.90
N ILE A 174 -8.02 4.26 -0.38
CA ILE A 174 -6.71 4.55 -1.00
C ILE A 174 -6.44 6.07 -1.02
N PHE A 175 -7.44 6.88 -1.33
CA PHE A 175 -7.31 8.33 -1.32
C PHE A 175 -6.97 8.88 0.07
N ASP A 176 -7.73 8.49 1.08
CA ASP A 176 -7.53 8.89 2.47
C ASP A 176 -6.12 8.46 2.95
N ALA A 177 -5.74 7.21 2.69
CA ALA A 177 -4.43 6.69 3.07
C ALA A 177 -3.28 7.49 2.43
N GLN A 178 -3.42 7.88 1.16
CA GLN A 178 -2.47 8.75 0.50
C GLN A 178 -2.35 10.11 1.21
N GLN A 179 -3.48 10.73 1.59
CA GLN A 179 -3.46 12.03 2.24
C GLN A 179 -2.80 11.95 3.62
N VAL A 180 -3.11 10.91 4.41
CA VAL A 180 -2.49 10.69 5.72
C VAL A 180 -0.97 10.47 5.56
N ARG A 181 -0.56 9.58 4.65
CA ARG A 181 0.86 9.35 4.31
C ARG A 181 1.56 10.65 3.96
N ASN A 182 0.95 11.49 3.12
CA ASN A 182 1.57 12.75 2.70
C ASN A 182 1.78 13.72 3.87
N VAL A 183 0.80 13.84 4.77
CA VAL A 183 0.93 14.69 5.96
C VAL A 183 2.02 14.17 6.90
N TRP A 184 2.11 12.86 7.11
CA TRP A 184 3.17 12.29 7.92
C TRP A 184 4.55 12.46 7.30
N ALA A 185 4.68 12.22 5.99
CA ALA A 185 5.94 12.34 5.25
C ALA A 185 6.47 13.78 5.18
N HIS A 186 5.59 14.77 5.02
CA HIS A 186 5.99 16.14 4.67
C HIS A 186 5.69 17.18 5.74
N ARG A 187 4.81 16.88 6.70
CA ARG A 187 4.38 17.80 7.76
C ARG A 187 4.54 17.20 9.15
N ALA A 188 5.31 16.12 9.28
CA ALA A 188 5.53 15.40 10.54
C ALA A 188 4.23 15.01 11.26
N GLY A 189 3.15 14.78 10.52
CA GLY A 189 1.85 14.40 11.06
C GLY A 189 0.93 15.56 11.44
N ASN A 190 1.29 16.82 11.17
CA ASN A 190 0.44 17.97 11.48
C ASN A 190 -0.42 18.35 10.26
N ALA A 191 -1.74 18.41 10.45
CA ALA A 191 -2.71 18.74 9.41
C ALA A 191 -2.46 20.14 8.85
N ASP A 192 -2.35 20.26 7.53
CA ASP A 192 -2.37 21.55 6.84
C ASP A 192 -3.72 21.79 6.16
N GLN A 193 -3.95 23.00 5.67
CA GLN A 193 -5.21 23.37 5.02
C GLN A 193 -5.59 22.40 3.90
N ARG A 194 -4.59 21.94 3.13
CA ARG A 194 -4.80 21.01 2.00
C ARG A 194 -5.32 19.67 2.48
N PHE A 195 -4.83 19.15 3.62
CA PHE A 195 -5.35 17.93 4.21
C PHE A 195 -6.80 18.10 4.66
N ILE A 196 -7.11 19.19 5.38
CA ILE A 196 -8.47 19.47 5.87
C ILE A 196 -9.47 19.55 4.71
N ASP A 197 -9.12 20.27 3.64
CA ASP A 197 -9.99 20.44 2.47
C ASP A 197 -10.32 19.12 1.78
N LYS A 198 -9.36 18.19 1.74
CA LYS A 198 -9.49 16.90 1.04
C LYS A 198 -10.08 15.79 1.90
N CYS A 199 -9.82 15.85 3.20
CA CYS A 199 -10.17 14.82 4.16
C CYS A 199 -11.05 15.39 5.29
N PRO A 200 -12.18 16.06 4.97
CA PRO A 200 -13.02 16.68 5.99
C PRO A 200 -13.61 15.67 6.99
N GLY A 201 -13.72 14.41 6.58
CA GLY A 201 -14.21 13.31 7.45
C GLY A 201 -13.33 13.01 8.67
N PHE A 202 -12.10 13.52 8.73
CA PHE A 202 -11.24 13.38 9.91
C PHE A 202 -11.59 14.37 11.04
N GLY A 203 -12.38 15.41 10.76
CA GLY A 203 -12.84 16.35 11.79
C GLY A 203 -11.73 17.15 12.49
N LEU A 204 -10.58 17.34 11.83
CA LEU A 204 -9.42 18.05 12.37
C LEU A 204 -9.41 19.54 11.98
N ALA A 205 -8.68 20.34 12.75
CA ALA A 205 -8.31 21.71 12.40
C ALA A 205 -6.85 21.78 11.88
N VAL A 206 -6.50 22.90 11.24
CA VAL A 206 -5.11 23.15 10.82
C VAL A 206 -4.19 23.21 12.04
N GLY A 207 -3.10 22.46 11.99
CA GLY A 207 -2.13 22.32 13.08
C GLY A 207 -2.38 21.11 13.98
N ASP A 208 -3.57 20.50 13.93
CA ASP A 208 -3.87 19.30 14.70
C ASP A 208 -3.01 18.12 14.23
N ARG A 209 -2.70 17.22 15.17
CA ARG A 209 -2.02 15.96 14.88
C ARG A 209 -2.98 15.03 14.15
N VAL A 210 -2.63 14.57 12.95
CA VAL A 210 -3.32 13.49 12.24
C VAL A 210 -2.97 12.17 12.92
N ALA A 211 -3.74 11.82 13.95
CA ALA A 211 -3.64 10.56 14.69
C ALA A 211 -4.61 9.53 14.09
N LEU A 212 -4.12 8.31 13.86
CA LEU A 212 -4.96 7.17 13.48
C LEU A 212 -5.25 6.32 14.71
N ALA A 213 -6.53 6.18 15.04
CA ALA A 213 -6.99 5.12 15.92
C ALA A 213 -6.95 3.77 15.18
N MET A 214 -7.05 2.67 15.93
CA MET A 214 -6.92 1.31 15.40
C MET A 214 -7.98 0.99 14.34
N ASP A 215 -9.21 1.44 14.55
CA ASP A 215 -10.34 1.26 13.62
C ASP A 215 -10.10 1.98 12.29
N GLU A 216 -9.64 3.23 12.35
CA GLU A 216 -9.32 4.03 11.16
C GLU A 216 -8.10 3.47 10.43
N PHE A 217 -7.06 3.05 11.16
CA PHE A 217 -5.92 2.34 10.59
C PHE A 217 -6.36 1.05 9.88
N GLY A 218 -7.15 0.21 10.54
CA GLY A 218 -7.69 -1.03 10.00
C GLY A 218 -8.51 -0.79 8.74
N ARG A 219 -9.38 0.23 8.73
CA ARG A 219 -10.16 0.64 7.55
C ARG A 219 -9.27 0.99 6.35
N LEU A 220 -8.20 1.75 6.57
CA LEU A 220 -7.28 2.15 5.50
C LEU A 220 -6.46 0.95 5.00
N MET A 221 -5.94 0.13 5.91
CA MET A 221 -5.20 -1.11 5.59
C MET A 221 -6.07 -2.09 4.79
N HIS A 222 -7.28 -2.40 5.27
CA HIS A 222 -8.23 -3.26 4.56
C HIS A 222 -8.60 -2.68 3.19
N GLY A 223 -8.74 -1.35 3.08
CA GLY A 223 -8.93 -0.70 1.78
C GLY A 223 -7.79 -0.97 0.79
N MET A 224 -6.54 -1.01 1.25
CA MET A 224 -5.39 -1.41 0.43
C MET A 224 -5.43 -2.88 0.06
N HIS A 225 -5.72 -3.78 1.00
CA HIS A 225 -5.89 -5.20 0.72
C HIS A 225 -6.97 -5.43 -0.35
N MET A 226 -8.11 -4.75 -0.23
CA MET A 226 -9.20 -4.86 -1.19
C MET A 226 -8.83 -4.32 -2.58
N TYR A 227 -7.99 -3.29 -2.64
CA TYR A 227 -7.47 -2.80 -3.93
C TYR A 227 -6.54 -3.82 -4.59
N VAL A 228 -5.66 -4.48 -3.82
CA VAL A 228 -4.80 -5.53 -4.36
C VAL A 228 -5.61 -6.77 -4.75
N THR A 229 -6.62 -7.16 -3.97
CA THR A 229 -7.56 -8.23 -4.32
C THR A 229 -8.29 -7.92 -5.62
N LEU A 230 -8.77 -6.69 -5.81
CA LEU A 230 -9.39 -6.25 -7.08
C LEU A 230 -8.43 -6.46 -8.26
N ILE A 231 -7.17 -6.07 -8.13
CA ILE A 231 -6.14 -6.26 -9.17
C ILE A 231 -5.89 -7.76 -9.42
N HIS A 232 -5.87 -8.58 -8.36
CA HIS A 232 -5.73 -10.03 -8.47
C HIS A 232 -6.91 -10.67 -9.20
N CYS A 233 -8.15 -10.25 -8.91
CA CYS A 233 -9.35 -10.71 -9.60
C CYS A 233 -9.30 -10.38 -11.10
N ARG A 234 -8.86 -9.16 -11.47
CA ARG A 234 -8.65 -8.76 -12.87
C ARG A 234 -7.59 -9.65 -13.54
N TYR A 235 -6.49 -9.94 -12.86
CA TYR A 235 -5.45 -10.83 -13.35
C TYR A 235 -5.96 -12.26 -13.57
N GLN A 236 -6.76 -12.81 -12.65
CA GLN A 236 -7.37 -14.13 -12.81
C GLN A 236 -8.33 -14.16 -14.01
N ALA A 237 -9.24 -13.19 -14.11
CA ALA A 237 -10.20 -13.10 -15.20
C ALA A 237 -9.51 -13.01 -16.57
N ARG A 238 -8.42 -12.22 -16.68
CA ARG A 238 -7.62 -12.12 -17.90
C ARG A 238 -7.01 -13.47 -18.33
N ARG A 239 -6.75 -14.37 -17.38
CA ARG A 239 -6.24 -15.73 -17.63
C ARG A 239 -7.36 -16.76 -17.88
N GLY A 240 -8.62 -16.32 -17.95
CA GLY A 240 -9.78 -17.21 -18.05
C GLY A 240 -10.05 -17.98 -16.76
N VAL A 241 -9.47 -17.56 -15.63
CA VAL A 241 -9.73 -18.14 -14.31
C VAL A 241 -10.86 -17.36 -13.65
N THR A 242 -11.83 -18.07 -13.08
CA THR A 242 -12.92 -17.43 -12.33
C THR A 242 -12.36 -16.76 -11.08
N PRO A 243 -12.53 -15.45 -10.90
CA PRO A 243 -12.01 -14.76 -9.72
C PRO A 243 -12.59 -15.29 -8.42
N GLU A 244 -11.73 -15.64 -7.48
CA GLU A 244 -12.13 -15.88 -6.09
C GLU A 244 -12.32 -14.54 -5.38
N LEU A 245 -13.55 -14.22 -4.99
CA LEU A 245 -13.87 -13.00 -4.25
C LEU A 245 -13.50 -13.19 -2.78
N ALA A 246 -12.58 -12.37 -2.30
CA ALA A 246 -12.24 -12.25 -0.89
C ALA A 246 -12.77 -10.94 -0.32
N HIS A 247 -12.97 -10.90 1.00
CA HIS A 247 -13.47 -9.74 1.72
C HIS A 247 -12.57 -9.43 2.92
N CYS A 248 -12.39 -8.14 3.19
CA CYS A 248 -11.84 -7.65 4.45
C CYS A 248 -12.96 -7.00 5.26
N GLU A 249 -12.79 -6.96 6.59
CA GLU A 249 -13.74 -6.31 7.49
C GLU A 249 -13.99 -4.86 7.08
N GLY A 250 -15.26 -4.48 7.00
CA GLY A 250 -15.66 -3.14 6.57
C GLY A 250 -15.59 -2.94 5.05
N PHE A 251 -15.48 -4.01 4.26
CA PHE A 251 -15.53 -4.01 2.80
C PHE A 251 -16.34 -5.20 2.22
N ASP A 252 -17.24 -5.76 3.02
CA ASP A 252 -18.12 -6.85 2.60
C ASP A 252 -18.90 -6.49 1.33
N GLY A 253 -18.96 -7.45 0.40
CA GLY A 253 -19.64 -7.32 -0.89
C GLY A 253 -19.09 -6.25 -1.84
N VAL A 254 -17.99 -5.56 -1.53
CA VAL A 254 -17.53 -4.41 -2.33
C VAL A 254 -17.08 -4.79 -3.76
N LEU A 255 -16.76 -6.07 -3.98
CA LEU A 255 -16.37 -6.61 -5.28
C LEU A 255 -17.52 -7.36 -5.99
N GLU A 256 -18.66 -7.55 -5.32
CA GLU A 256 -19.80 -8.26 -5.91
C GLU A 256 -20.40 -7.44 -7.05
N GLY A 257 -20.80 -8.13 -8.12
CA GLY A 257 -21.39 -7.51 -9.30
C GLY A 257 -20.42 -6.72 -10.18
N LEU A 258 -19.11 -6.70 -9.87
CA LEU A 258 -18.10 -6.17 -10.79
C LEU A 258 -17.88 -7.14 -11.95
N ASP A 259 -17.81 -6.58 -13.15
CA ASP A 259 -17.39 -7.30 -14.35
C ASP A 259 -15.86 -7.24 -14.48
N PHE A 260 -15.20 -8.38 -14.25
CA PHE A 260 -13.75 -8.51 -14.36
C PHE A 260 -13.30 -8.88 -15.78
N THR A 261 -14.22 -9.07 -16.73
CA THR A 261 -13.88 -9.42 -18.12
C THR A 261 -13.48 -8.21 -18.96
N ILE A 262 -13.73 -7.00 -18.47
CA ILE A 262 -13.33 -5.73 -19.10
C ILE A 262 -11.79 -5.67 -19.13
N GLY A 263 -11.21 -5.74 -20.33
CA GLY A 263 -9.75 -5.74 -20.54
C GLY A 263 -9.16 -7.09 -20.96
N ALA A 264 -9.97 -8.14 -21.13
CA ALA A 264 -9.58 -9.30 -21.92
C ALA A 264 -9.40 -8.86 -23.38
N ALA A 265 -8.22 -8.29 -23.68
CA ALA A 265 -7.77 -8.15 -25.05
C ALA A 265 -7.94 -9.53 -25.68
N GLN A 266 -8.74 -9.60 -26.75
CA GLN A 266 -8.81 -10.77 -27.59
C GLN A 266 -7.37 -11.06 -28.02
N SER A 267 -6.73 -12.06 -27.40
CA SER A 267 -5.48 -12.59 -27.91
C SER A 267 -5.74 -13.02 -29.36
N PRO A 268 -4.96 -12.55 -30.34
CA PRO A 268 -4.95 -13.17 -31.66
C PRO A 268 -4.48 -14.64 -31.56
#